data_AF-A0AAD4FJF2-F1
#
_entry.id   AF-A0AAD4FJF2-F1
#
_cell.length_a   1.000
_cell.length_b   1.000
_cell.length_c   1.000
_cell.angle_alpha   90.00
_cell.angle_beta   90.00
_cell.angle_gamma   90.00
#
_symmetry.space_group_name_H-M   'P 1'
#
loop_
_entity.id
_entity.type
_entity.pdbx_description
1 polymer ?
#
loop_
_entity_poly.entity_id
_entity_poly.type
_entity_poly.pdbx_seq_one_letter_code
_entity_poly.pdbx_strand_id
1 'polypeptide(L)'
;MTFTPVLLFSSYLNLSDYKTDAAGITAAWSGLYALLAMRRSQGIKNKFSARGIVRGGSLALCAINVAGCGLAYTFGKREKEEKKV
;
A
#
# COMPACT_ATOMS: atom_id res chain seq x y z
N MET A 1 13.17 -8.06 5.57
CA MET A 1 12.95 -7.22 4.36
C MET A 1 11.88 -7.86 3.46
N THR A 2 10.68 -8.12 4.00
CA THR A 2 9.59 -8.77 3.23
C THR A 2 8.70 -7.77 2.49
N PHE A 3 8.77 -6.47 2.84
CA PHE A 3 7.98 -5.42 2.19
C PHE A 3 8.37 -5.16 0.74
N THR A 4 9.66 -4.98 0.48
CA THR A 4 10.19 -4.68 -0.85
C THR A 4 9.82 -5.75 -1.90
N PRO A 5 10.03 -7.06 -1.68
CA PRO A 5 9.71 -8.06 -2.70
C PRO A 5 8.20 -8.15 -2.99
N VAL A 6 7.33 -7.98 -1.99
CA VAL A 6 5.87 -8.01 -2.20
C VAL A 6 5.40 -6.82 -3.03
N LEU A 7 5.95 -5.63 -2.78
CA LEU A 7 5.61 -4.44 -3.57
C LEU A 7 6.15 -4.53 -5.01
N LEU A 8 7.36 -5.07 -5.19
CA LEU A 8 7.90 -5.37 -6.53
C LEU A 8 7.02 -6.36 -7.29
N PHE A 9 6.56 -7.42 -6.62
CA PHE A 9 5.63 -8.38 -7.21
C PHE A 9 4.29 -7.73 -7.59
N SER A 10 3.76 -6.85 -6.74
CA SER A 10 2.57 -6.06 -7.07
C SER A 10 2.77 -5.21 -8.33
N SER A 11 3.92 -4.56 -8.48
CA SER A 11 4.25 -3.81 -9.70
C SER A 11 4.33 -4.71 -10.93
N TYR A 12 4.90 -5.91 -10.80
CA TYR A 12 4.91 -6.90 -11.88
C TYR A 12 3.49 -7.34 -12.29
N LEU A 13 2.61 -7.58 -11.32
CA LEU A 13 1.21 -7.92 -11.59
C LEU A 13 0.47 -6.78 -12.30
N ASN A 14 0.74 -5.54 -11.91
CA ASN A 14 0.15 -4.37 -12.54
C ASN A 14 0.54 -4.29 -14.03
N LEU A 15 1.83 -4.48 -14.35
CA LEU A 15 2.34 -4.55 -15.72
C LEU A 15 1.80 -5.76 -16.50
N SER A 16 1.50 -6.86 -15.80
CA SER A 16 0.94 -8.08 -16.38
C SER A 16 -0.58 -8.03 -16.52
N ASP A 17 -1.21 -6.85 -16.58
CA ASP A 17 -2.67 -6.64 -16.68
C ASP A 17 -3.50 -7.23 -15.51
N TYR A 18 -2.88 -7.54 -14.37
CA TYR A 18 -3.56 -7.88 -13.11
C TYR A 18 -3.70 -6.64 -12.22
N LYS A 19 -4.16 -5.53 -12.81
CA LYS A 19 -4.18 -4.20 -12.18
C LYS A 19 -4.99 -4.18 -10.88
N THR A 20 -6.16 -4.81 -10.88
CA THR A 20 -7.05 -4.83 -9.73
C THR A 20 -6.48 -5.70 -8.59
N ASP A 21 -5.81 -6.82 -8.86
CA ASP A 21 -5.13 -7.63 -7.82
C ASP A 21 -3.90 -6.92 -7.27
N ALA A 22 -3.11 -6.29 -8.15
CA ALA A 22 -1.99 -5.46 -7.75
C ALA A 22 -2.44 -4.33 -6.81
N ALA A 23 -3.58 -3.70 -7.10
CA ALA A 23 -4.17 -2.71 -6.20
C ALA A 23 -4.52 -3.32 -4.84
N GLY A 24 -5.17 -4.47 -4.80
CA GLY A 24 -5.51 -5.17 -3.55
C GLY A 24 -4.28 -5.49 -2.68
N ILE A 25 -3.25 -6.06 -3.29
CA ILE A 25 -1.98 -6.39 -2.61
C ILE A 25 -1.33 -5.12 -2.06
N THR A 26 -1.27 -4.05 -2.86
CA THR A 26 -0.67 -2.77 -2.46
C THR A 26 -1.43 -2.15 -1.28
N ALA A 27 -2.77 -2.12 -1.34
CA ALA A 27 -3.61 -1.62 -0.25
C ALA A 27 -3.40 -2.41 1.05
N ALA A 28 -3.46 -3.75 0.98
CA ALA A 28 -3.30 -4.61 2.15
C ALA A 28 -1.92 -4.42 2.81
N TRP A 29 -0.87 -4.37 2.00
CA TRP A 29 0.50 -4.28 2.49
C TRP A 29 0.82 -2.90 3.07
N SER A 30 0.37 -1.82 2.41
CA SER A 30 0.44 -0.45 2.97
C SER A 30 -0.37 -0.31 4.26
N GLY A 31 -1.55 -0.92 4.34
CA GLY A 31 -2.38 -0.93 5.54
C GLY A 31 -1.71 -1.65 6.71
N LEU A 32 -1.10 -2.80 6.46
CA LEU A 32 -0.33 -3.54 7.45
C LEU A 32 0.82 -2.70 8.01
N TYR A 33 1.60 -2.05 7.15
CA TYR A 33 2.66 -1.14 7.60
C TYR A 33 2.09 -0.01 8.46
N ALA A 34 1.00 0.62 8.02
CA ALA A 34 0.40 1.73 8.75
C ALA A 34 -0.03 1.30 10.16
N LEU A 35 -0.71 0.16 10.31
CA LEU A 35 -1.11 -0.38 11.61
C LEU A 35 0.09 -0.65 12.53
N LEU A 36 1.13 -1.29 12.01
CA LEU A 36 2.35 -1.58 12.78
C LEU A 36 3.09 -0.30 13.17
N ALA A 37 3.23 0.63 12.22
CA ALA A 37 3.86 1.92 12.46
C ALA A 37 3.07 2.73 13.47
N MET A 38 1.74 2.72 13.46
CA MET A 38 0.91 3.47 14.42
C MET A 38 1.03 2.96 15.86
N ARG A 39 1.23 1.66 16.08
CA ARG A 39 1.40 1.08 17.43
C ARG A 39 2.65 1.60 18.18
N ARG A 40 3.62 2.17 17.47
CA ARG A 40 4.87 2.64 18.08
C ARG A 40 4.70 4.00 18.76
N SER A 41 4.71 4.02 20.09
CA SER A 41 4.73 5.26 20.89
C SER A 41 5.99 6.09 20.59
N GLN A 42 5.84 7.41 20.47
CA GLN A 42 6.94 8.37 20.26
C GLN A 42 6.68 9.64 21.08
N GLY A 43 7.70 10.10 21.79
CA GLY A 43 7.67 11.39 22.46
C GLY A 43 7.45 12.54 21.47
N ILE A 44 6.79 13.61 21.92
CA ILE A 44 6.38 14.75 21.08
C ILE A 44 7.57 15.38 20.35
N LYS A 45 8.73 15.50 21.00
CA LYS A 45 9.97 16.01 20.39
C LYS A 45 10.47 15.16 19.23
N ASN A 46 10.32 13.83 19.31
CA ASN A 46 10.75 12.92 18.24
C ASN A 46 9.83 12.97 17.01
N LYS A 47 8.58 13.42 17.16
CA LYS A 47 7.66 13.59 16.01
C LYS A 47 8.13 14.69 15.05
N PHE A 48 8.78 15.73 15.56
CA PHE A 48 9.34 16.83 14.76
C PHE A 48 10.80 16.62 14.34
N SER A 49 11.39 15.47 14.67
CA SER A 49 12.72 15.11 14.17
C SER A 49 12.66 14.67 12.71
N ALA A 50 13.80 14.65 12.01
CA ALA A 50 13.89 14.09 10.65
C ALA A 50 13.30 12.68 10.54
N ARG A 51 13.52 11.83 11.56
CA ARG A 51 12.94 10.48 11.63
C ARG A 51 11.42 10.51 11.81
N GLY A 52 10.91 11.47 12.57
CA GLY A 52 9.48 11.71 12.76
C GLY A 52 8.80 12.12 11.46
N ILE A 53 9.41 13.03 10.70
CA ILE A 53 8.92 13.47 9.38
C ILE A 53 8.91 12.31 8.39
N VAL A 54 10.01 11.55 8.27
CA VAL A 54 10.08 10.38 7.36
C VAL A 54 9.00 9.37 7.69
N ARG A 55 8.78 9.08 8.98
CA ARG A 55 7.71 8.18 9.41
C ARG A 55 6.32 8.75 9.10
N GLY A 56 6.11 10.04 9.36
CA GLY A 56 4.86 10.73 9.04
C GLY A 56 4.53 10.69 7.55
N GLY A 57 5.50 10.99 6.70
CA GLY A 57 5.37 10.87 5.24
C GLY A 57 5.08 9.44 4.79
N SER A 58 5.77 8.46 5.39
CA SER A 58 5.51 7.04 5.10
C SER A 58 4.07 6.63 5.45
N LEU A 59 3.56 7.08 6.60
CA LEU A 59 2.18 6.84 7.02
C LEU A 59 1.16 7.51 6.10
N ALA A 60 1.42 8.76 5.70
CA ALA A 60 0.57 9.49 4.75
C ALA A 60 0.50 8.79 3.39
N LEU A 61 1.64 8.35 2.85
CA LEU A 61 1.68 7.55 1.62
C LEU A 61 0.91 6.24 1.76
N CYS A 62 1.02 5.57 2.91
CA CYS A 62 0.25 4.35 3.15
C CYS A 62 -1.25 4.61 3.19
N ALA A 63 -1.69 5.72 3.80
CA ALA A 63 -3.10 6.11 3.80
C ALA A 63 -3.64 6.34 2.38
N ILE A 64 -2.86 7.03 1.54
CA ILE A 64 -3.22 7.27 0.12
C ILE A 64 -3.31 5.94 -0.64
N ASN A 65 -2.33 5.03 -0.46
CA ASN A 65 -2.36 3.71 -1.11
C ASN A 65 -3.55 2.87 -0.64
N VAL A 66 -3.83 2.82 0.66
CA VAL A 66 -4.98 2.07 1.18
C VAL A 66 -6.29 2.61 0.62
N ALA A 67 -6.47 3.93 0.59
CA ALA A 67 -7.68 4.53 0.04
C ALA A 67 -7.80 4.31 -1.47
N GLY A 68 -6.79 4.70 -2.25
CA GLY A 68 -6.82 4.64 -3.71
C GLY A 68 -6.83 3.21 -4.23
N CYS A 69 -5.89 2.37 -3.76
CA CYS A 69 -5.81 0.98 -4.19
C CYS A 69 -6.93 0.12 -3.60
N GLY A 70 -7.45 0.48 -2.41
CA GLY A 70 -8.64 -0.16 -1.84
C GLY A 70 -9.87 0.07 -2.71
N LEU A 71 -10.11 1.33 -3.11
CA LEU A 71 -11.20 1.66 -4.05
C LEU A 71 -11.02 0.98 -5.40
N ALA A 72 -9.80 0.98 -5.93
CA ALA A 72 -9.50 0.29 -7.18
C ALA A 72 -9.74 -1.22 -7.07
N TYR A 73 -9.42 -1.85 -5.93
CA TYR A 73 -9.69 -3.26 -5.69
C TYR A 73 -11.19 -3.57 -5.59
N THR A 74 -11.96 -2.72 -4.90
CA THR A 74 -13.39 -2.96 -4.66
C THR A 74 -14.25 -2.68 -5.90
N PHE A 75 -13.88 -1.70 -6.71
CA PHE A 75 -14.68 -1.27 -7.87
C PHE A 75 -14.04 -1.59 -9.22
N GLY A 76 -12.81 -2.11 -9.24
CA GLY A 76 -12.08 -2.41 -10.47
C GLY A 76 -12.59 -3.65 -11.18
N LYS A 77 -12.69 -3.56 -12.51
CA LYS A 77 -13.02 -4.70 -13.38
C LYS A 77 -11.82 -5.63 -13.57
N ARG A 78 -12.10 -6.89 -13.87
CA ARG A 78 -11.08 -7.93 -14.08
C ARG A 78 -10.97 -8.24 -15.57
N GLU A 79 -10.24 -7.40 -16.30
CA GLU A 79 -10.12 -7.47 -17.77
C GLU A 79 -9.72 -8.86 -18.30
N LYS A 80 -8.87 -9.60 -17.56
CA LYS A 80 -8.43 -10.95 -17.94
C LYS A 80 -9.47 -12.05 -17.71
N GLU A 81 -10.36 -11.86 -16.74
CA GLU A 81 -11.48 -12.78 -16.49
C GLU A 81 -12.60 -12.51 -17.51
N GLU A 82 -12.84 -11.24 -17.83
CA GLU A 82 -13.84 -10.82 -18.82
C GLU A 82 -13.50 -11.25 -20.25
N LYS A 83 -12.21 -11.28 -20.64
CA LYS A 83 -11.77 -11.76 -21.98
C LYS A 83 -11.87 -13.28 -22.19
N LYS A 84 -12.06 -14.06 -21.12
CA LYS A 84 -12.20 -15.52 -21.18
C LYS A 84 -13.66 -15.98 -21.28
N VAL A 85 -14.62 -15.06 -21.17
CA VAL A 85 -16.06 -15.28 -21.36
C VAL A 85 -16.44 -14.86 -22.77
#